data_AF-A0A925TX40-F1
#
_entry.id   AF-A0A925TX40-F1
#
_cell.length_a   1.000
_cell.length_b   1.000
_cell.length_c   1.000
_cell.angle_alpha   90.00
_cell.angle_beta   90.00
_cell.angle_gamma   90.00
#
_symmetry.space_group_name_H-M   'P 1'
#
loop_
_entity.id
_entity.type
_entity.pdbx_description
1 polymer ?
#
loop_
_entity_poly.entity_id
_entity_poly.type
_entity_poly.pdbx_seq_one_letter_code
_entity_poly.pdbx_strand_id
1 'polypeptide(L)'
;NTGTMHILSVSGLHVGILFIILDWLMRFVPYFKINRPRNKLMKALLIVFIIWFYACITGLSPSVSRSAVMFSFLIFGRLGTRYVNSFNILACSAIPLLVVNPFMVTQVGFQLSYLAILGILTFQPPLSKLFVPNTLVGKYLWSLGTVSVGAQLGTVPVTILYFHQFPNYFLLSNILAIPISFVVLIAGIMFFALSFIPQINFITGWLLEFSMKALNYVVVLVDKIPGALADNLFITIPETILFYIILFFAGTFIFLKNKKYILYMTALTCLLFVSVGIRKYFHVQQEEVGIYSLPKSFAIAEIHGLQAKIYSPDSLNIESPDFTYHIQNDLISKGIKKYEFIRLEDMRSETLSYQNYFLIDTILFYTIDKKFEHPETAVVQVDYIIVMNNPYLKINEVKEYFPESALIFSSSNNYRSLNYWRNYCDEHATKYHDMKRDGYLSVRN
;
A
#
# COMPACT_ATOMS: atom_id res chain seq x y z
N ASN A 1 3.25 -4.28 -11.60
CA ASN A 1 2.40 -5.44 -11.22
C ASN A 1 2.96 -6.31 -10.09
N THR A 2 4.27 -6.33 -9.83
CA THR A 2 4.88 -7.35 -8.98
C THR A 2 4.71 -7.19 -7.46
N GLY A 3 4.00 -6.17 -6.94
CA GLY A 3 3.96 -5.88 -5.48
C GLY A 3 5.35 -5.70 -4.82
N THR A 4 6.43 -5.76 -5.60
CA THR A 4 7.81 -5.77 -5.13
C THR A 4 8.32 -4.40 -4.79
N MET A 5 7.50 -3.35 -4.89
CA MET A 5 7.83 -2.08 -4.26
C MET A 5 8.07 -2.26 -2.74
N HIS A 6 7.42 -3.24 -2.10
CA HIS A 6 7.67 -3.57 -0.70
C HIS A 6 8.97 -4.38 -0.46
N ILE A 7 9.48 -5.10 -1.47
CA ILE A 7 10.74 -5.86 -1.38
C ILE A 7 11.94 -5.00 -1.84
N LEU A 8 11.73 -4.09 -2.79
CA LEU A 8 12.71 -3.14 -3.36
C LEU A 8 12.84 -1.85 -2.53
N SER A 9 11.82 -1.48 -1.75
CA SER A 9 12.01 -0.51 -0.67
C SER A 9 13.02 -1.11 0.29
N VAL A 10 14.15 -0.44 0.47
CA VAL A 10 15.23 -0.85 1.36
C VAL A 10 14.65 -1.22 2.72
N SER A 11 14.43 -2.52 2.90
CA SER A 11 13.79 -3.07 4.10
C SER A 11 14.74 -2.93 5.28
N GLY A 12 14.19 -2.83 6.49
CA GLY A 12 15.01 -2.86 7.71
C GLY A 12 15.87 -4.11 7.85
N LEU A 13 15.58 -5.15 7.07
CA LEU A 13 16.40 -6.35 6.93
C LEU A 13 17.77 -6.05 6.29
N HIS A 14 17.88 -5.14 5.32
CA HIS A 14 19.18 -4.71 4.79
C HIS A 14 20.04 -4.03 5.86
N VAL A 15 19.44 -3.16 6.67
CA VAL A 15 20.12 -2.52 7.79
C VAL A 15 20.51 -3.55 8.86
N GLY A 16 19.66 -4.56 9.09
CA GLY A 16 19.97 -5.66 10.00
C GLY A 16 21.07 -6.58 9.50
N ILE A 17 21.11 -6.88 8.20
CA ILE A 17 22.20 -7.59 7.55
C ILE A 17 23.51 -6.79 7.71
N LEU A 18 23.47 -5.48 7.42
CA LEU A 18 24.61 -4.60 7.60
C LEU A 18 25.12 -4.66 9.04
N PHE A 19 24.22 -4.57 10.02
CA PHE A 19 24.57 -4.73 11.44
C PHE A 19 25.26 -6.07 11.74
N ILE A 20 24.76 -7.19 11.21
CA ILE A 20 25.35 -8.52 11.41
C ILE A 20 26.75 -8.60 10.80
N ILE A 21 26.92 -8.10 9.58
CA ILE A 21 28.21 -8.08 8.88
C ILE A 21 29.22 -7.23 9.67
N LEU A 22 28.82 -6.03 10.10
CA LEU A 22 29.67 -5.15 10.89
C LEU A 22 30.02 -5.78 12.25
N ASP A 23 29.06 -6.40 12.96
CA ASP A 23 29.35 -7.08 14.21
C ASP A 23 30.35 -8.22 14.02
N TRP A 24 30.22 -8.99 12.93
CA TRP A 24 31.10 -10.09 12.56
C TRP A 24 32.51 -9.61 12.19
N LEU A 25 32.63 -8.60 11.32
CA LEU A 25 33.91 -7.99 10.93
C LEU A 25 34.66 -7.44 12.15
N MET A 26 33.95 -6.78 13.05
CA MET A 26 34.55 -6.22 14.27
C MET A 26 35.05 -7.29 15.25
N ARG A 27 34.68 -8.57 15.11
CA ARG A 27 35.25 -9.66 15.92
C ARG A 27 36.66 -10.06 15.49
N PHE A 28 37.05 -9.77 14.24
CA PHE A 28 38.41 -10.07 13.75
C PHE A 28 39.44 -9.05 14.19
N VAL A 29 39.00 -7.87 14.63
CA VAL A 29 39.89 -6.83 15.15
C VAL A 29 40.28 -7.20 16.59
N PRO A 30 41.58 -7.49 16.89
CA PRO A 30 42.02 -7.97 18.21
C PRO A 30 41.65 -7.02 19.35
N TYR A 31 41.66 -5.71 19.08
CA TYR A 31 41.29 -4.66 20.02
C TYR A 31 39.85 -4.79 20.55
N PHE A 32 38.90 -5.18 19.69
CA PHE A 32 37.49 -5.34 20.05
C PHE A 32 37.17 -6.74 20.61
N LYS A 33 38.11 -7.69 20.54
CA LYS A 33 38.01 -9.02 21.15
C LYS A 33 38.20 -8.99 22.67
N ILE A 34 38.90 -7.98 23.18
CA ILE A 34 39.15 -7.76 24.61
C ILE A 34 37.87 -7.23 25.26
N ASN A 35 37.35 -7.98 26.24
CA ASN A 35 36.04 -7.78 26.87
C ASN A 35 36.00 -6.60 27.87
N ARG A 36 36.67 -5.48 27.57
CA ARG A 36 36.65 -4.27 28.40
C ARG A 36 35.46 -3.35 28.05
N PRO A 37 34.87 -2.66 29.04
CA PRO A 37 33.69 -1.81 28.82
C PRO A 37 33.95 -0.69 27.80
N ARG A 38 35.15 -0.10 27.81
CA ARG A 38 35.58 0.93 26.85
C ARG A 38 35.61 0.40 25.40
N ASN A 39 36.09 -0.81 25.19
CA ASN A 39 36.20 -1.41 23.86
C ASN A 39 34.82 -1.78 23.31
N LYS A 40 33.89 -2.21 24.18
CA LYS A 40 32.49 -2.44 23.81
C LYS A 40 31.80 -1.14 23.39
N LEU A 41 31.99 -0.06 24.14
CA LEU A 41 31.43 1.25 23.79
C LEU A 41 31.98 1.78 22.47
N MET A 42 33.29 1.69 22.25
CA MET A 42 33.91 2.10 20.98
C MET A 42 33.40 1.28 19.80
N LYS A 43 33.27 -0.04 19.95
CA LYS A 43 32.67 -0.91 18.94
C LYS A 43 31.22 -0.48 18.62
N ALA A 44 30.42 -0.22 19.66
CA ALA A 44 29.05 0.23 19.51
C ALA A 44 28.96 1.56 18.74
N LEU A 45 29.74 2.57 19.13
CA LEU A 45 29.79 3.88 18.47
C LEU A 45 30.19 3.76 17.00
N LEU A 46 31.20 2.93 16.69
CA LEU A 46 31.65 2.72 15.31
C LEU A 46 30.56 2.06 14.45
N ILE A 47 29.90 1.02 14.96
CA ILE A 47 28.81 0.35 14.21
C ILE A 47 27.65 1.32 13.98
N VAL A 48 27.24 2.07 15.01
CA VAL A 48 26.18 3.08 14.89
C VAL A 48 26.55 4.14 13.85
N PHE A 49 27.79 4.64 13.89
CA PHE A 49 28.28 5.61 12.91
C PHE A 49 28.18 5.08 11.47
N ILE A 50 28.62 3.85 11.21
CA ILE A 50 28.57 3.25 9.87
C ILE A 50 27.10 3.05 9.41
N ILE A 51 26.21 2.63 10.31
CA ILE A 51 24.78 2.47 10.00
C ILE A 51 24.15 3.82 9.62
N TRP A 52 24.45 4.90 10.35
CA TRP A 52 23.95 6.23 10.02
C TRP A 52 24.58 6.80 8.75
N PHE A 53 25.87 6.53 8.51
CA PHE A 53 26.51 6.88 7.24
C PHE A 53 25.84 6.19 6.04
N TYR A 54 25.54 4.89 6.17
CA TYR A 54 24.74 4.15 5.18
C TYR A 54 23.33 4.75 5.02
N ALA A 55 22.67 5.15 6.11
CA ALA A 55 21.38 5.82 6.05
C ALA A 55 21.42 7.14 5.28
N CYS A 56 22.49 7.92 5.43
CA CYS A 56 22.71 9.16 4.67
C CYS A 56 22.92 8.90 3.18
N ILE A 57 23.76 7.91 2.82
CA ILE A 57 24.02 7.56 1.40
C ILE A 57 22.75 7.09 0.71
N THR A 58 21.90 6.35 1.41
CA THR A 58 20.62 5.84 0.88
C THR A 58 19.49 6.89 0.87
N GLY A 59 19.82 8.18 1.07
CA GLY A 59 18.86 9.29 0.99
C GLY A 59 17.93 9.39 2.20
N LEU A 60 18.31 8.83 3.36
CA LEU A 60 17.52 8.84 4.60
C LEU A 60 16.08 8.37 4.40
N SER A 61 15.89 7.37 3.54
CA SER A 61 14.55 6.82 3.29
C SER A 61 13.87 6.45 4.62
N PRO A 62 12.57 6.72 4.80
CA PRO A 62 11.88 6.52 6.08
C PRO A 62 12.01 5.11 6.66
N SER A 63 12.22 4.09 5.83
CA SER A 63 12.45 2.70 6.26
C SER A 63 13.84 2.51 6.89
N VAL A 64 14.88 3.08 6.26
CA VAL A 64 16.27 2.95 6.70
C VAL A 64 16.52 3.74 7.97
N SER A 65 15.99 4.96 8.08
CA SER A 65 16.15 5.82 9.27
C SER A 65 15.56 5.17 10.53
N ARG A 66 14.34 4.61 10.44
CA ARG A 66 13.70 3.88 11.56
C ARG A 66 14.51 2.66 11.98
N SER A 67 15.03 1.92 11.00
CA SER A 67 15.87 0.75 11.25
C SER A 67 17.19 1.15 11.91
N ALA A 68 17.83 2.24 11.46
CA ALA A 68 19.04 2.79 12.07
C ALA A 68 18.82 3.19 13.53
N VAL A 69 17.70 3.84 13.84
CA VAL A 69 17.30 4.18 15.22
C VAL A 69 17.11 2.92 16.06
N MET A 70 16.36 1.93 15.57
CA MET A 70 16.15 0.68 16.28
C MET A 70 17.47 -0.06 16.57
N PHE A 71 18.35 -0.21 15.57
CA PHE A 71 19.65 -0.85 15.76
C PHE A 71 20.55 -0.03 16.69
N SER A 72 20.47 1.29 16.68
CA SER A 72 21.20 2.14 17.64
C SER A 72 20.79 1.81 19.08
N PHE A 73 19.49 1.80 19.39
CA PHE A 73 18.99 1.42 20.71
C PHE A 73 19.33 -0.02 21.09
N LEU A 74 19.28 -0.95 20.13
CA LEU A 74 19.67 -2.34 20.37
C LEU A 74 21.15 -2.46 20.74
N ILE A 75 22.03 -1.75 20.04
CA ILE A 75 23.47 -1.75 20.28
C ILE A 75 23.78 -1.15 21.66
N PHE A 76 23.23 0.03 21.96
CA PHE A 76 23.44 0.69 23.26
C PHE A 76 22.82 -0.12 24.40
N GLY A 77 21.65 -0.72 24.20
CA GLY A 77 21.02 -1.62 25.17
C GLY A 77 21.90 -2.80 25.54
N ARG A 78 22.58 -3.41 24.55
CA ARG A 78 23.53 -4.53 24.76
C ARG A 78 24.81 -4.14 25.52
N LEU A 79 25.11 -2.84 25.67
CA LEU A 79 26.24 -2.39 26.50
C LEU A 79 25.91 -2.47 27.99
N GLY A 80 24.62 -2.45 28.35
CA GLY A 80 24.18 -2.67 29.72
C GLY A 80 24.44 -4.10 30.19
N THR A 81 24.67 -4.28 31.50
CA THR A 81 24.91 -5.60 32.12
C THR A 81 23.63 -6.40 32.34
N ARG A 82 22.45 -5.85 32.05
CA ARG A 82 21.15 -6.51 32.25
C ARG A 82 20.64 -7.16 30.96
N TYR A 83 19.97 -8.29 31.11
CA TYR A 83 19.28 -8.97 30.01
C TYR A 83 18.20 -8.03 29.45
N VAL A 84 18.41 -7.50 28.25
CA VAL A 84 17.48 -6.55 27.66
C VAL A 84 16.37 -7.32 26.94
N ASN A 85 15.13 -7.12 27.39
CA ASN A 85 13.96 -7.66 26.71
C ASN A 85 13.82 -7.02 25.32
N SER A 86 13.69 -7.83 24.26
CA SER A 86 13.58 -7.36 22.88
C SER A 86 12.32 -6.50 22.66
N PHE A 87 11.23 -6.76 23.40
CA PHE A 87 10.03 -5.91 23.38
C PHE A 87 10.31 -4.51 23.94
N ASN A 88 11.16 -4.39 24.96
CA ASN A 88 11.54 -3.10 25.53
C ASN A 88 12.42 -2.31 24.56
N ILE A 89 13.32 -2.97 23.82
CA ILE A 89 14.12 -2.31 22.77
C ILE A 89 13.20 -1.74 21.70
N LEU A 90 12.18 -2.50 21.28
CA LEU A 90 11.20 -2.05 20.30
C LEU A 90 10.47 -0.79 20.81
N ALA A 91 9.94 -0.82 22.05
CA ALA A 91 9.26 0.32 22.65
C ALA A 91 10.19 1.55 22.83
N CYS A 92 11.41 1.34 23.33
CA CYS A 92 12.41 2.40 23.47
C CYS A 92 12.83 3.01 22.14
N SER A 93 12.76 2.27 21.04
CA SER A 93 13.01 2.83 19.70
C SER A 93 11.81 3.62 19.17
N ALA A 94 10.57 3.18 19.46
CA ALA A 94 9.35 3.81 18.97
C ALA A 94 9.05 5.13 19.68
N ILE A 95 9.13 5.15 21.02
CA ILE A 95 8.70 6.29 21.83
C ILE A 95 9.41 7.60 21.43
N PRO A 96 10.75 7.66 21.31
CA PRO A 96 11.43 8.90 20.91
C PRO A 96 11.04 9.37 19.50
N LEU A 97 10.85 8.45 18.55
CA LEU A 97 10.40 8.79 17.20
C LEU A 97 9.00 9.41 17.21
N LEU A 98 8.10 8.86 18.02
CA LEU A 98 6.73 9.37 18.16
C LEU A 98 6.66 10.69 18.93
N VAL A 99 7.59 10.92 19.86
CA VAL A 99 7.73 12.21 20.56
C VAL A 99 8.22 13.30 19.60
N VAL A 100 9.17 12.99 18.72
CA VAL A 100 9.67 13.94 17.71
C VAL A 100 8.60 14.24 16.65
N ASN A 101 7.88 13.21 16.18
CA ASN A 101 6.80 13.39 15.22
C ASN A 101 5.67 12.38 15.47
N PRO A 102 4.55 12.81 16.10
CA PRO A 102 3.44 11.92 16.42
C PRO A 102 2.71 11.41 15.16
N PHE A 103 2.77 12.15 14.04
CA PHE A 103 2.19 11.71 12.77
C PHE A 103 2.94 10.54 12.13
N MET A 104 4.09 10.12 12.68
CA MET A 104 4.75 8.88 12.22
C MET A 104 3.86 7.65 12.42
N VAL A 105 2.94 7.64 13.40
CA VAL A 105 2.01 6.52 13.60
C VAL A 105 1.10 6.30 12.39
N THR A 106 0.74 7.35 11.65
CA THR A 106 -0.13 7.23 10.47
C THR A 106 0.62 6.82 9.21
N GLN A 107 1.97 6.83 9.25
CA GLN A 107 2.77 6.39 8.12
C GLN A 107 2.73 4.86 8.00
N VAL A 108 2.22 4.37 6.87
CA VAL A 108 2.12 2.94 6.55
C VAL A 108 3.46 2.22 6.71
N GLY A 109 4.56 2.86 6.30
CA GLY A 109 5.91 2.31 6.50
C GLY A 109 6.25 2.09 7.96
N PHE A 110 5.92 3.05 8.85
CA PHE A 110 6.11 2.92 10.30
C PHE A 110 5.37 1.70 10.84
N GLN A 111 4.07 1.64 10.55
CA GLN A 111 3.20 0.55 10.98
C GLN A 111 3.77 -0.81 10.56
N LEU A 112 4.07 -1.00 9.26
CA LEU A 112 4.51 -2.28 8.73
C LEU A 112 5.83 -2.76 9.35
N SER A 113 6.84 -1.90 9.55
CA SER A 113 8.11 -2.37 10.11
C SER A 113 8.00 -2.74 11.60
N TYR A 114 7.29 -1.93 12.41
CA TYR A 114 7.12 -2.21 13.83
C TYR A 114 6.23 -3.44 14.06
N LEU A 115 5.17 -3.58 13.27
CA LEU A 115 4.30 -4.76 13.33
C LEU A 115 5.00 -6.03 12.84
N ALA A 116 5.87 -5.95 11.84
CA ALA A 116 6.71 -7.08 11.42
C ALA A 116 7.60 -7.57 12.57
N ILE A 117 8.31 -6.66 13.24
CA ILE A 117 9.19 -7.03 14.37
C ILE A 117 8.38 -7.56 15.55
N LEU A 118 7.26 -6.92 15.89
CA LEU A 118 6.36 -7.39 16.94
C LEU A 118 5.86 -8.81 16.63
N GLY A 119 5.44 -9.05 15.39
CA GLY A 119 5.03 -10.37 14.90
C GLY A 119 6.14 -11.40 14.99
N ILE A 120 7.37 -11.07 14.55
CA ILE A 120 8.55 -11.94 14.70
C ILE A 120 8.77 -12.27 16.18
N LEU A 121 8.88 -11.28 17.06
CA LEU A 121 9.17 -11.49 18.48
C LEU A 121 8.08 -12.32 19.20
N THR A 122 6.84 -12.23 18.73
CA THR A 122 5.69 -12.93 19.32
C THR A 122 5.55 -14.36 18.80
N PHE A 123 5.57 -14.53 17.48
CA PHE A 123 5.21 -15.79 16.83
C PHE A 123 6.41 -16.64 16.41
N GLN A 124 7.58 -16.05 16.12
CA GLN A 124 8.73 -16.82 15.67
C GLN A 124 9.28 -17.79 16.74
N PRO A 125 9.46 -17.42 18.02
CA PRO A 125 9.99 -18.34 19.04
C PRO A 125 9.16 -19.62 19.20
N PRO A 126 7.82 -19.58 19.34
CA PRO A 126 7.04 -20.81 19.45
C PRO A 126 7.02 -21.61 18.14
N LEU A 127 6.94 -20.95 16.97
CA LEU A 127 7.00 -21.63 15.67
C LEU A 127 8.33 -22.40 15.49
N SER A 128 9.45 -21.79 15.90
CA SER A 128 10.77 -22.42 15.79
C SER A 128 10.90 -23.70 16.61
N LYS A 129 10.11 -23.85 17.69
CA LYS A 129 10.12 -25.03 18.57
C LYS A 129 9.23 -26.16 18.08
N LEU A 130 8.36 -25.93 17.09
CA LEU A 130 7.46 -26.97 16.56
C LEU A 130 8.24 -28.07 15.83
N PHE A 131 9.30 -27.69 15.13
CA PHE A 131 10.15 -28.60 14.39
C PHE A 131 11.59 -28.16 14.51
N VAL A 132 12.49 -29.07 14.87
CA VAL A 132 13.94 -28.81 14.92
C VAL A 132 14.61 -29.75 13.91
N PRO A 133 14.90 -29.26 12.69
CA PRO A 133 15.56 -30.07 11.68
C PRO A 133 16.92 -30.55 12.17
N ASN A 134 17.31 -31.77 11.79
CA ASN A 134 18.61 -32.33 12.19
C ASN A 134 19.78 -31.79 11.36
N THR A 135 19.53 -31.35 10.12
CA THR A 135 20.57 -30.82 9.21
C THR A 135 20.77 -29.32 9.38
N LEU A 136 22.00 -28.84 9.14
CA LEU A 136 22.33 -27.40 9.18
C LEU A 136 21.49 -26.59 8.18
N VAL A 137 21.35 -27.11 6.95
CA VAL A 137 20.52 -26.49 5.91
C VAL A 137 19.05 -26.46 6.32
N GLY A 138 18.54 -27.56 6.88
CA GLY A 138 17.18 -27.63 7.39
C GLY A 138 16.93 -26.57 8.47
N LYS A 139 17.84 -26.43 9.44
CA LYS A 139 17.73 -25.42 10.51
C LYS A 139 17.70 -23.99 9.95
N TYR A 140 18.54 -23.71 8.95
CA TYR A 140 18.57 -22.41 8.28
C TYR A 140 17.26 -22.10 7.55
N LEU A 141 16.78 -23.03 6.70
CA LEU A 141 15.52 -22.88 5.97
C LEU A 141 14.31 -22.75 6.91
N TRP A 142 14.26 -23.55 7.97
CA TRP A 142 13.23 -23.46 8.99
C TRP A 142 13.25 -22.13 9.75
N SER A 143 14.44 -21.62 10.07
CA SER A 143 14.57 -20.30 10.69
C SER A 143 14.08 -19.19 9.75
N LEU A 144 14.45 -19.21 8.47
CA LEU A 144 13.96 -18.23 7.49
C LEU A 144 12.44 -18.30 7.34
N GLY A 145 11.88 -19.50 7.31
CA GLY A 145 10.44 -19.68 7.19
C GLY A 145 9.67 -19.19 8.40
N THR A 146 10.11 -19.57 9.61
CA THR A 146 9.46 -19.14 10.85
C THR A 146 9.56 -17.63 11.10
N VAL A 147 10.69 -17.00 10.73
CA VAL A 147 10.83 -15.52 10.73
C VAL A 147 9.87 -14.89 9.72
N SER A 148 9.80 -15.42 8.50
CA SER A 148 8.90 -14.91 7.45
C SER A 148 7.44 -14.99 7.87
N VAL A 149 7.02 -16.13 8.44
CA VAL A 149 5.65 -16.31 8.95
C VAL A 149 5.36 -15.35 10.10
N GLY A 150 6.28 -15.21 11.06
CA GLY A 150 6.09 -14.28 12.17
C GLY A 150 5.95 -12.82 11.73
N ALA A 151 6.80 -12.39 10.78
CA ALA A 151 6.70 -11.06 10.18
C ALA A 151 5.37 -10.86 9.46
N GLN A 152 4.99 -11.84 8.61
CA GLN A 152 3.78 -11.78 7.80
C GLN A 152 2.54 -11.73 8.70
N LEU A 153 2.45 -12.53 9.76
CA LEU A 153 1.33 -12.46 10.71
C LEU A 153 1.15 -11.06 11.32
N GLY A 154 2.25 -10.36 11.59
CA GLY A 154 2.18 -8.97 12.06
C GLY A 154 1.70 -7.98 10.99
N THR A 155 2.10 -8.16 9.74
CA THR A 155 1.88 -7.18 8.66
C THR A 155 0.67 -7.44 7.78
N VAL A 156 0.14 -8.69 7.72
CA VAL A 156 -0.98 -9.06 6.84
C VAL A 156 -2.16 -8.10 6.97
N PRO A 157 -2.68 -7.81 8.18
CA PRO A 157 -3.92 -7.05 8.28
C PRO A 157 -3.78 -5.63 7.71
N VAL A 158 -2.66 -4.96 8.02
CA VAL A 158 -2.32 -3.63 7.49
C VAL A 158 -2.02 -3.68 5.99
N THR A 159 -1.35 -4.74 5.52
CA THR A 159 -1.05 -4.88 4.09
C THR A 159 -2.34 -5.01 3.27
N ILE A 160 -3.30 -5.79 3.73
CA ILE A 160 -4.60 -5.92 3.07
C ILE A 160 -5.42 -4.62 3.19
N LEU A 161 -5.37 -3.94 4.33
CA LEU A 161 -6.09 -2.67 4.56
C LEU A 161 -5.66 -1.59 3.55
N TYR A 162 -4.36 -1.42 3.31
CA TYR A 162 -3.85 -0.33 2.46
C TYR A 162 -3.58 -0.71 1.01
N PHE A 163 -3.17 -1.94 0.74
CA PHE A 163 -2.75 -2.38 -0.60
C PHE A 163 -3.72 -3.35 -1.26
N HIS A 164 -4.73 -3.82 -0.53
CA HIS A 164 -5.74 -4.76 -1.02
C HIS A 164 -5.18 -6.04 -1.66
N GLN A 165 -3.99 -6.42 -1.23
CA GLN A 165 -3.19 -7.46 -1.85
C GLN A 165 -2.49 -8.31 -0.79
N PHE A 166 -2.35 -9.60 -1.07
CA PHE A 166 -1.58 -10.53 -0.26
C PHE A 166 -0.71 -11.43 -1.15
N PRO A 167 0.62 -11.44 -0.96
CA PRO A 167 1.52 -12.32 -1.71
C PRO A 167 1.43 -13.76 -1.19
N ASN A 168 0.80 -14.65 -1.96
CA ASN A 168 0.56 -16.03 -1.55
C ASN A 168 1.86 -16.84 -1.39
N TYR A 169 2.84 -16.58 -2.25
CA TYR A 169 4.15 -17.24 -2.22
C TYR A 169 5.21 -16.45 -1.47
N PHE A 170 4.82 -15.65 -0.45
CA PHE A 170 5.76 -14.87 0.37
C PHE A 170 6.86 -15.74 0.97
N LEU A 171 6.56 -16.99 1.38
CA LEU A 171 7.53 -17.89 1.97
C LEU A 171 8.60 -18.32 0.96
N LEU A 172 8.18 -18.74 -0.24
CA LEU A 172 9.09 -19.13 -1.32
C LEU A 172 9.94 -17.92 -1.76
N SER A 173 9.28 -16.78 -1.98
CA SER A 173 9.94 -15.53 -2.33
C SER A 173 10.99 -15.14 -1.29
N ASN A 174 10.66 -15.15 0.00
CA ASN A 174 11.60 -14.79 1.06
C ASN A 174 12.76 -15.79 1.20
N ILE A 175 12.54 -17.09 1.04
CA ILE A 175 13.60 -18.10 1.10
C ILE A 175 14.63 -17.89 -0.01
N LEU A 176 14.22 -17.46 -1.20
CA LEU A 176 15.11 -17.23 -2.34
C LEU A 176 15.68 -15.80 -2.36
N ALA A 177 14.83 -14.79 -2.12
CA ALA A 177 15.19 -13.38 -2.21
C ALA A 177 16.11 -12.95 -1.08
N ILE A 178 15.87 -13.36 0.18
CA ILE A 178 16.67 -12.90 1.34
C ILE A 178 18.17 -13.26 1.18
N PRO A 179 18.55 -14.51 0.83
CA PRO A 179 19.95 -14.83 0.58
C PRO A 179 20.56 -14.04 -0.59
N ILE A 180 19.80 -13.83 -1.68
CA ILE A 180 20.30 -13.05 -2.82
C ILE A 180 20.48 -11.58 -2.43
N SER A 181 19.54 -10.98 -1.69
CA SER A 181 19.64 -9.62 -1.14
C SER A 181 20.85 -9.45 -0.22
N PHE A 182 21.21 -10.49 0.54
CA PHE A 182 22.45 -10.51 1.33
C PHE A 182 23.69 -10.41 0.44
N VAL A 183 23.74 -11.18 -0.66
CA VAL A 183 24.83 -11.11 -1.64
C VAL A 183 24.87 -9.75 -2.34
N VAL A 184 23.72 -9.22 -2.76
CA VAL A 184 23.61 -7.88 -3.38
C VAL A 184 24.17 -6.81 -2.46
N LEU A 185 23.80 -6.83 -1.17
CA LEU A 185 24.28 -5.84 -0.21
C LEU A 185 25.80 -5.94 -0.01
N ILE A 186 26.35 -7.15 0.13
CA ILE A 186 27.79 -7.35 0.25
C ILE A 186 28.53 -6.89 -1.00
N ALA A 187 28.05 -7.30 -2.18
CA ALA A 187 28.64 -6.94 -3.46
C ALA A 187 28.59 -5.42 -3.66
N GLY A 188 27.49 -4.76 -3.29
CA GLY A 188 27.35 -3.30 -3.34
C GLY A 188 28.33 -2.58 -2.42
N ILE A 189 28.46 -3.02 -1.16
CA ILE A 189 29.45 -2.45 -0.23
C ILE A 189 30.87 -2.64 -0.77
N MET A 190 31.22 -3.83 -1.26
CA MET A 190 32.54 -4.10 -1.84
C MET A 190 32.80 -3.27 -3.09
N PHE A 191 31.81 -3.11 -3.97
CA PHE A 191 31.90 -2.30 -5.19
C PHE A 191 32.27 -0.85 -4.87
N PHE A 192 31.55 -0.22 -3.93
CA PHE A 192 31.87 1.16 -3.52
C PHE A 192 33.19 1.26 -2.76
N ALA A 193 33.45 0.35 -1.81
CA ALA A 193 34.66 0.40 -0.97
C ALA A 193 35.96 0.15 -1.75
N LEU A 194 35.91 -0.69 -2.79
CA LEU A 194 37.06 -1.10 -3.60
C LEU A 194 37.10 -0.39 -4.97
N SER A 195 36.30 0.66 -5.15
CA SER A 195 36.20 1.44 -6.39
C SER A 195 37.54 2.02 -6.86
N PHE A 196 38.48 2.24 -5.95
CA PHE A 196 39.83 2.76 -6.23
C PHE A 196 40.77 1.75 -6.92
N ILE A 197 40.41 0.45 -6.96
CA ILE A 197 41.23 -0.60 -7.59
C ILE A 197 40.48 -1.15 -8.82
N PRO A 198 40.84 -0.74 -10.06
CA PRO A 198 40.04 -1.02 -11.26
C PRO A 198 39.74 -2.51 -11.51
N GLN A 199 40.71 -3.39 -11.27
CA GLN A 199 40.57 -4.82 -11.51
C GLN A 199 39.59 -5.48 -10.53
N ILE A 200 39.63 -5.06 -9.26
CA ILE A 200 38.71 -5.56 -8.22
C ILE A 200 37.32 -5.01 -8.45
N ASN A 201 37.22 -3.73 -8.85
CA ASN A 201 35.95 -3.07 -9.15
C ASN A 201 35.19 -3.76 -10.30
N PHE A 202 35.89 -4.26 -11.32
CA PHE A 202 35.27 -5.04 -12.39
C PHE A 202 34.62 -6.33 -11.86
N ILE A 203 35.33 -7.07 -10.99
CA ILE A 203 34.82 -8.32 -10.40
C ILE A 203 33.63 -8.06 -9.47
N THR A 204 33.73 -7.06 -8.59
CA THR A 204 32.64 -6.70 -7.66
C THR A 204 31.45 -6.12 -8.40
N GLY A 205 31.66 -5.36 -9.47
CA GLY A 205 30.62 -4.85 -10.36
C GLY A 205 29.88 -5.97 -11.09
N TRP A 206 30.62 -6.93 -11.66
CA TRP A 206 30.03 -8.13 -12.26
C TRP A 206 29.21 -8.94 -11.25
N LEU A 207 29.73 -9.12 -10.02
CA LEU A 207 29.02 -9.83 -8.96
C LEU A 207 27.74 -9.10 -8.53
N LEU A 208 27.79 -7.77 -8.42
CA LEU A 208 26.64 -6.93 -8.11
C LEU A 208 25.58 -7.04 -9.21
N GLU A 209 25.98 -6.90 -10.48
CA GLU A 209 25.07 -7.03 -11.62
C GLU A 209 24.45 -8.44 -11.70
N PHE A 210 25.26 -9.48 -11.54
CA PHE A 210 24.79 -10.86 -11.53
C PHE A 210 23.78 -11.13 -10.41
N SER A 211 24.09 -10.69 -9.18
CA SER A 211 23.19 -10.87 -8.03
C SER A 211 21.89 -10.07 -8.16
N MET A 212 21.95 -8.85 -8.72
CA MET A 212 20.76 -8.06 -9.04
C MET A 212 19.89 -8.73 -10.13
N LYS A 213 20.51 -9.25 -11.21
CA LYS A 213 19.81 -10.00 -12.25
C LYS A 213 19.18 -11.28 -11.69
N ALA A 214 19.89 -12.00 -10.83
CA ALA A 214 19.37 -13.20 -10.16
C ALA A 214 18.17 -12.87 -9.26
N LEU A 215 18.25 -11.78 -8.48
CA LEU A 215 17.15 -11.32 -7.64
C LEU A 215 15.92 -10.99 -8.49
N ASN A 216 16.10 -10.21 -9.56
CA ASN A 216 15.01 -9.83 -10.46
C ASN A 216 14.40 -11.06 -11.17
N TYR A 217 15.24 -11.99 -11.61
CA TYR A 217 14.78 -13.24 -12.23
C TYR A 217 13.90 -14.06 -11.28
N VAL A 218 14.33 -14.23 -10.02
CA VAL A 218 13.54 -14.93 -8.99
C VAL A 218 12.21 -14.23 -8.74
N VAL A 219 12.20 -12.90 -8.62
CA VAL A 219 10.99 -12.11 -8.43
C VAL A 219 10.01 -12.32 -9.58
N VAL A 220 10.47 -12.18 -10.83
CA VAL A 220 9.63 -12.35 -12.03
C VAL A 220 9.16 -13.80 -12.18
N LEU A 221 9.97 -14.78 -11.79
CA LEU A 221 9.58 -16.18 -11.80
C LEU A 221 8.41 -16.44 -10.85
N VAL A 222 8.47 -15.91 -9.63
CA VAL A 222 7.40 -16.03 -8.63
C VAL A 222 6.13 -15.31 -9.08
N ASP A 223 6.28 -14.14 -9.71
CA ASP A 223 5.15 -13.35 -10.24
C ASP A 223 4.36 -14.08 -11.34
N LYS A 224 5.04 -14.89 -12.15
CA LYS A 224 4.42 -15.71 -13.21
C LYS A 224 3.65 -16.92 -12.71
N ILE A 225 3.81 -17.30 -11.44
CA ILE A 225 3.10 -18.46 -10.89
C ILE A 225 1.61 -18.11 -10.78
N PRO A 226 0.68 -18.97 -11.26
CA PRO A 226 -0.75 -18.69 -11.14
C PRO A 226 -1.13 -18.51 -9.66
N GLY A 227 -1.87 -17.43 -9.39
CA GLY A 227 -2.22 -17.04 -8.03
C GLY A 227 -1.05 -16.49 -7.21
N ALA A 228 -0.01 -15.94 -7.85
CA ALA A 228 1.13 -15.33 -7.17
C ALA A 228 0.71 -14.29 -6.11
N LEU A 229 -0.26 -13.49 -6.51
CA LEU A 229 -0.85 -12.41 -5.74
C LEU A 229 -2.34 -12.68 -5.59
N ALA A 230 -2.84 -12.66 -4.35
CA ALA A 230 -4.26 -12.50 -4.11
C ALA A 230 -4.56 -11.00 -4.11
N ASP A 231 -5.27 -10.53 -5.14
CA ASP A 231 -5.69 -9.14 -5.31
C ASP A 231 -7.17 -8.96 -4.96
N ASN A 232 -7.63 -7.70 -4.99
CA ASN A 232 -9.01 -7.31 -4.68
C ASN A 232 -9.49 -7.77 -3.29
N LEU A 233 -8.58 -7.76 -2.31
CA LEU A 233 -8.88 -8.08 -0.92
C LEU A 233 -9.25 -6.81 -0.15
N PHE A 234 -10.52 -6.65 0.21
CA PHE A 234 -10.97 -5.50 0.97
C PHE A 234 -11.33 -5.85 2.42
N ILE A 235 -10.61 -5.26 3.38
CA ILE A 235 -10.87 -5.37 4.81
C ILE A 235 -11.06 -3.96 5.37
N THR A 236 -12.08 -3.78 6.20
CA THR A 236 -12.35 -2.48 6.85
C THR A 236 -11.46 -2.26 8.08
N ILE A 237 -11.42 -1.02 8.59
CA ILE A 237 -10.69 -0.72 9.83
C ILE A 237 -11.18 -1.57 11.02
N PRO A 238 -12.50 -1.71 11.28
CA PRO A 238 -12.98 -2.56 12.38
C PRO A 238 -12.56 -4.03 12.25
N GLU A 239 -12.59 -4.57 11.03
CA GLU A 239 -12.17 -5.96 10.78
C GLU A 239 -10.66 -6.14 10.89
N THR A 240 -9.89 -5.12 10.54
CA THR A 240 -8.44 -5.10 10.76
C THR A 240 -8.12 -5.14 12.26
N ILE A 241 -8.85 -4.34 13.06
CA ILE A 241 -8.74 -4.38 14.53
C ILE A 241 -9.14 -5.75 15.06
N LEU A 242 -10.26 -6.31 14.58
CA LEU A 242 -10.73 -7.63 14.97
C LEU A 242 -9.69 -8.72 14.66
N PHE A 243 -9.04 -8.63 13.50
CA PHE A 243 -7.94 -9.51 13.11
C PHE A 243 -6.76 -9.41 14.09
N TYR A 244 -6.37 -8.21 14.50
CA TYR A 244 -5.31 -8.04 15.51
C TYR A 244 -5.71 -8.57 16.89
N ILE A 245 -6.97 -8.47 17.28
CA ILE A 245 -7.47 -9.07 18.54
C ILE A 245 -7.38 -10.60 18.45
N ILE A 246 -7.72 -11.19 17.30
CA ILE A 246 -7.55 -12.64 17.04
C ILE A 246 -6.07 -13.02 17.19
N LEU A 247 -5.15 -12.28 16.59
CA LEU A 247 -3.71 -12.51 16.70
C LEU A 247 -3.19 -12.34 18.14
N PHE A 248 -3.72 -11.37 18.89
CA PHE A 248 -3.39 -11.18 20.31
C PHE A 248 -3.81 -12.39 21.15
N PHE A 249 -5.03 -12.91 20.94
CA PHE A 249 -5.47 -14.13 21.60
C PHE A 249 -4.70 -15.37 21.16
N ALA A 250 -4.27 -15.43 19.90
CA ALA A 250 -3.36 -16.48 19.44
C ALA A 250 -1.99 -16.41 20.12
N GLY A 251 -1.38 -15.22 20.20
CA GLY A 251 -0.13 -15.02 20.90
C GLY A 251 -0.23 -15.41 22.38
N THR A 252 -1.23 -14.89 23.09
CA THR A 252 -1.46 -15.22 24.51
C THR A 252 -1.77 -16.69 24.75
N PHE A 253 -2.53 -17.35 23.88
CA PHE A 253 -2.72 -18.81 23.91
C PHE A 253 -1.36 -19.54 23.83
N ILE A 254 -0.49 -19.13 22.92
CA ILE A 254 0.81 -19.78 22.73
C ILE A 254 1.70 -19.64 23.98
N PHE A 255 1.67 -18.48 24.66
CA PHE A 255 2.45 -18.25 25.88
C PHE A 255 1.86 -18.93 27.12
N LEU A 256 0.56 -18.81 27.34
CA LEU A 256 -0.12 -19.26 28.56
C LEU A 256 -0.65 -20.70 28.47
N LYS A 257 -0.77 -21.24 27.25
CA LYS A 257 -1.33 -22.57 26.93
C LYS A 257 -2.73 -22.84 27.51
N ASN A 258 -3.48 -21.78 27.84
CA ASN A 258 -4.82 -21.88 28.40
C ASN A 258 -5.87 -21.99 27.29
N LYS A 259 -6.65 -23.08 27.30
CA LYS A 259 -7.66 -23.38 26.27
C LYS A 259 -8.78 -22.32 26.16
N LYS A 260 -9.03 -21.51 27.20
CA LYS A 260 -10.01 -20.41 27.13
C LYS A 260 -9.72 -19.42 26.00
N TYR A 261 -8.44 -19.18 25.68
CA TYR A 261 -8.05 -18.28 24.60
C TYR A 261 -8.33 -18.85 23.21
N ILE A 262 -8.37 -20.17 23.06
CA ILE A 262 -8.84 -20.82 21.82
C ILE A 262 -10.30 -20.47 21.60
N LEU A 263 -11.14 -20.57 22.64
CA LEU A 263 -12.56 -20.23 22.55
C LEU A 263 -12.77 -18.77 22.11
N TYR A 264 -12.05 -17.81 22.71
CA TYR A 264 -12.12 -16.41 22.31
C TYR A 264 -11.68 -16.20 20.86
N MET A 265 -10.58 -16.84 20.44
CA MET A 265 -10.11 -16.79 19.06
C MET A 265 -11.15 -17.35 18.08
N THR A 266 -11.76 -18.50 18.39
CA THR A 266 -12.80 -19.11 17.55
C THR A 266 -14.06 -18.25 17.48
N ALA A 267 -14.48 -17.63 18.58
CA ALA A 267 -15.64 -16.74 18.59
C ALA A 267 -15.40 -15.49 17.73
N LEU A 268 -14.22 -14.87 17.85
CA LEU A 268 -13.86 -13.68 17.08
C LEU A 268 -13.63 -13.97 15.59
N THR A 269 -13.09 -15.14 15.26
CA THR A 269 -12.99 -15.57 13.85
C THR A 269 -14.36 -15.80 13.24
N CYS A 270 -15.30 -16.43 13.95
CA CYS A 270 -16.70 -16.51 13.51
C CYS A 270 -17.31 -15.12 13.31
N LEU A 271 -17.09 -14.18 14.24
CA LEU A 271 -17.55 -12.80 14.09
C LEU A 271 -16.98 -12.12 12.85
N LEU A 272 -15.68 -12.32 12.57
CA LEU A 272 -15.02 -11.79 11.38
C LEU A 272 -15.65 -12.36 10.10
N PHE A 273 -15.89 -13.67 10.05
CA PHE A 273 -16.56 -14.31 8.90
C PHE A 273 -17.99 -13.80 8.71
N VAL A 274 -18.74 -13.60 9.79
CA VAL A 274 -20.08 -13.01 9.74
C VAL A 274 -20.03 -11.58 9.21
N SER A 275 -19.12 -10.74 9.71
CA SER A 275 -18.92 -9.35 9.24
C SER A 275 -18.63 -9.31 7.74
N VAL A 276 -17.68 -10.13 7.27
CA VAL A 276 -17.33 -10.24 5.85
C VAL A 276 -18.52 -10.78 5.03
N GLY A 277 -19.24 -11.77 5.55
CA GLY A 277 -20.41 -12.36 4.89
C GLY A 277 -21.56 -11.39 4.69
N ILE A 278 -21.91 -10.62 5.73
CA ILE A 278 -22.95 -9.58 5.67
C ILE A 278 -22.56 -8.52 4.63
N ARG A 279 -21.31 -8.06 4.63
CA ARG A 279 -20.85 -7.06 3.66
C ARG A 279 -20.94 -7.56 2.23
N LYS A 280 -20.48 -8.80 2.00
CA LYS A 280 -20.55 -9.44 0.68
C LYS A 280 -22.00 -9.60 0.21
N TYR A 281 -22.92 -9.89 1.12
CA TYR A 281 -24.35 -9.95 0.81
C TYR A 281 -24.87 -8.59 0.30
N PHE A 282 -24.54 -7.50 0.99
CA PHE A 282 -24.90 -6.14 0.54
C PHE A 282 -24.25 -5.76 -0.79
N HIS A 283 -22.97 -6.10 -1.01
CA HIS A 283 -22.29 -5.82 -2.29
C HIS A 283 -22.91 -6.55 -3.48
N VAL A 284 -23.51 -7.73 -3.29
CA VAL A 284 -24.20 -8.42 -4.38
C VAL A 284 -25.51 -7.72 -4.76
N GLN A 285 -26.11 -6.99 -3.82
CA GLN A 285 -27.39 -6.28 -4.00
C GLN A 285 -27.23 -4.79 -4.35
N GLN A 286 -25.99 -4.30 -4.45
CA GLN A 286 -25.76 -2.88 -4.70
C GLN A 286 -26.09 -2.51 -6.14
N GLU A 287 -26.79 -1.39 -6.30
CA GLU A 287 -27.00 -0.70 -7.57
C GLU A 287 -26.61 0.75 -7.34
N GLU A 288 -25.50 1.18 -7.92
CA GLU A 288 -24.97 2.52 -7.69
C GLU A 288 -24.43 3.11 -8.98
N VAL A 289 -24.72 4.39 -9.23
CA VAL A 289 -24.08 5.16 -10.30
C VAL A 289 -23.21 6.23 -9.67
N GLY A 290 -21.89 6.06 -9.81
CA GLY A 290 -20.88 6.93 -9.23
C GLY A 290 -20.09 7.69 -10.29
N ILE A 291 -19.77 8.95 -10.02
CA ILE A 291 -18.97 9.81 -10.91
C ILE A 291 -17.64 10.06 -10.23
N TYR A 292 -16.55 9.75 -10.94
CA TYR A 292 -15.17 9.91 -10.49
C TYR A 292 -14.51 11.07 -11.20
N SER A 293 -13.76 11.84 -10.42
CA SER A 293 -12.90 12.92 -10.88
C SER A 293 -11.57 12.37 -11.39
N LEU A 294 -11.22 12.67 -12.65
CA LEU A 294 -9.90 12.35 -13.23
C LEU A 294 -9.11 13.63 -13.50
N PRO A 295 -7.77 13.62 -13.55
CA PRO A 295 -6.98 14.86 -13.68
C PRO A 295 -7.35 15.72 -14.89
N LYS A 296 -7.75 15.11 -16.01
CA LYS A 296 -8.11 15.79 -17.27
C LYS A 296 -9.53 15.54 -17.75
N SER A 297 -10.26 14.62 -17.11
CA SER A 297 -11.57 14.17 -17.58
C SER A 297 -12.42 13.67 -16.40
N PHE A 298 -13.39 12.80 -16.67
CA PHE A 298 -14.24 12.16 -15.67
C PHE A 298 -14.46 10.70 -16.08
N ALA A 299 -14.90 9.89 -15.12
CA ALA A 299 -15.42 8.56 -15.39
C ALA A 299 -16.72 8.36 -14.63
N ILE A 300 -17.67 7.66 -15.24
CA ILE A 300 -18.91 7.24 -14.58
C ILE A 300 -18.83 5.73 -14.42
N ALA A 301 -18.94 5.23 -13.20
CA ALA A 301 -19.11 3.81 -12.95
C ALA A 301 -20.58 3.51 -12.66
N GLU A 302 -21.16 2.68 -13.50
CA GLU A 302 -22.44 2.02 -13.26
C GLU A 302 -22.14 0.66 -12.61
N ILE A 303 -22.57 0.51 -11.37
CA ILE A 303 -22.29 -0.65 -10.52
C ILE A 303 -23.57 -1.45 -10.39
N HIS A 304 -23.52 -2.70 -10.82
CA HIS A 304 -24.59 -3.69 -10.66
C HIS A 304 -24.02 -4.93 -9.98
N GLY A 305 -24.30 -5.09 -8.69
CA GLY A 305 -23.75 -6.15 -7.86
C GLY A 305 -22.21 -6.13 -7.85
N LEU A 306 -21.57 -7.19 -8.38
CA LEU A 306 -20.11 -7.33 -8.37
C LEU A 306 -19.42 -6.91 -9.69
N GLN A 307 -20.16 -6.25 -10.59
CA GLN A 307 -19.67 -5.79 -11.89
C GLN A 307 -19.80 -4.27 -11.98
N ALA A 308 -18.78 -3.62 -12.57
CA ALA A 308 -18.85 -2.22 -12.94
C ALA A 308 -18.65 -2.05 -14.45
N LYS A 309 -19.52 -1.24 -15.05
CA LYS A 309 -19.30 -0.64 -16.35
C LYS A 309 -18.77 0.77 -16.14
N ILE A 310 -17.61 1.07 -16.71
CA ILE A 310 -16.90 2.33 -16.54
C ILE A 310 -16.95 3.07 -17.86
N TYR A 311 -17.64 4.20 -17.86
CA TYR A 311 -17.80 5.08 -19.01
C TYR A 311 -16.84 6.25 -18.89
N SER A 312 -16.01 6.48 -19.91
CA SER A 312 -15.11 7.65 -19.94
C SER A 312 -14.94 8.22 -21.36
N PRO A 313 -14.66 9.53 -21.50
CA PRO A 313 -14.32 10.11 -22.80
C PRO A 313 -13.00 9.56 -23.36
N ASP A 314 -12.04 9.33 -22.46
CA ASP A 314 -10.71 8.84 -22.79
C ASP A 314 -10.68 7.31 -22.77
N SER A 315 -9.72 6.72 -23.50
CA SER A 315 -9.48 5.28 -23.45
C SER A 315 -8.87 4.89 -22.09
N LEU A 316 -9.71 4.59 -21.11
CA LEU A 316 -9.31 4.01 -19.83
C LEU A 316 -9.20 2.49 -19.97
N ASN A 317 -8.15 1.95 -19.36
CA ASN A 317 -7.91 0.51 -19.24
C ASN A 317 -7.47 0.19 -17.80
N ILE A 318 -7.46 -1.10 -17.44
CA ILE A 318 -6.99 -1.58 -16.12
C ILE A 318 -5.56 -1.12 -15.81
N GLU A 319 -4.70 -1.02 -16.82
CA GLU A 319 -3.30 -0.59 -16.66
C GLU A 319 -3.12 0.93 -16.60
N SER A 320 -4.19 1.72 -16.80
CA SER A 320 -4.05 3.17 -16.77
C SER A 320 -3.77 3.65 -15.34
N PRO A 321 -2.80 4.57 -15.15
CA PRO A 321 -2.55 5.19 -13.86
C PRO A 321 -3.81 5.88 -13.31
N ASP A 322 -4.57 6.53 -14.20
CA ASP A 322 -5.78 7.25 -13.85
C ASP A 322 -6.84 6.32 -13.22
N PHE A 323 -7.02 5.10 -13.76
CA PHE A 323 -7.90 4.10 -13.14
C PHE A 323 -7.35 3.63 -11.79
N THR A 324 -6.06 3.27 -11.75
CA THR A 324 -5.40 2.70 -10.56
C THR A 324 -5.46 3.66 -9.36
N TYR A 325 -5.22 4.95 -9.59
CA TYR A 325 -5.13 5.93 -8.51
C TYR A 325 -6.47 6.55 -8.09
N HIS A 326 -7.42 6.72 -9.02
CA HIS A 326 -8.65 7.47 -8.75
C HIS A 326 -9.90 6.62 -8.62
N ILE A 327 -9.94 5.41 -9.20
CA ILE A 327 -11.16 4.61 -9.30
C ILE A 327 -11.01 3.26 -8.60
N GLN A 328 -9.89 2.57 -8.83
CA GLN A 328 -9.73 1.16 -8.48
C GLN A 328 -9.96 0.87 -6.99
N ASN A 329 -9.40 1.67 -6.09
CA ASN A 329 -9.52 1.44 -4.64
C ASN A 329 -10.98 1.50 -4.16
N ASP A 330 -11.78 2.41 -4.72
CA ASP A 330 -13.19 2.53 -4.37
C ASP A 330 -14.00 1.33 -4.89
N LEU A 331 -13.78 0.91 -6.14
CA LEU A 331 -14.44 -0.27 -6.69
C LEU A 331 -14.05 -1.56 -5.95
N ILE A 332 -12.80 -1.68 -5.50
CA ILE A 332 -12.36 -2.77 -4.62
C ILE A 332 -13.11 -2.72 -3.28
N SER A 333 -13.31 -1.53 -2.70
CA SER A 333 -14.07 -1.35 -1.46
C SER A 333 -15.53 -1.81 -1.57
N LYS A 334 -16.10 -1.66 -2.77
CA LYS A 334 -17.43 -2.15 -3.15
C LYS A 334 -17.45 -3.62 -3.57
N GLY A 335 -16.31 -4.32 -3.52
CA GLY A 335 -16.21 -5.74 -3.83
C GLY A 335 -16.34 -6.09 -5.31
N ILE A 336 -16.16 -5.12 -6.21
CA ILE A 336 -16.25 -5.33 -7.65
C ILE A 336 -15.10 -6.19 -8.14
N LYS A 337 -15.41 -7.17 -9.00
CA LYS A 337 -14.44 -8.13 -9.53
C LYS A 337 -14.24 -8.06 -11.03
N LYS A 338 -15.22 -7.52 -11.75
CA LYS A 338 -15.20 -7.43 -13.22
C LYS A 338 -15.42 -5.98 -13.62
N TYR A 339 -14.51 -5.49 -14.45
CA TYR A 339 -14.55 -4.16 -15.04
C TYR A 339 -14.82 -4.29 -16.54
N GLU A 340 -15.76 -3.52 -17.03
CA GLU A 340 -16.01 -3.34 -18.46
C GLU A 340 -15.78 -1.86 -18.77
N PHE A 341 -14.82 -1.55 -19.64
CA PHE A 341 -14.50 -0.17 -20.02
C PHE A 341 -15.21 0.15 -21.32
N ILE A 342 -16.01 1.20 -21.31
CA ILE A 342 -16.80 1.65 -22.46
C ILE A 342 -16.41 3.09 -22.75
N ARG A 343 -16.02 3.37 -23.99
CA ARG A 343 -15.71 4.73 -24.40
C ARG A 343 -17.01 5.46 -24.73
N LEU A 344 -17.16 6.68 -24.22
CA LEU A 344 -18.35 7.50 -24.50
C LEU A 344 -18.50 7.81 -26.00
N GLU A 345 -17.40 7.86 -26.75
CA GLU A 345 -17.42 8.01 -28.21
C GLU A 345 -18.11 6.82 -28.91
N ASP A 346 -17.93 5.60 -28.41
CA ASP A 346 -18.50 4.39 -29.01
C ASP A 346 -20.02 4.35 -28.81
N MET A 347 -20.50 4.83 -27.66
CA MET A 347 -21.95 4.95 -27.36
C MET A 347 -22.66 6.01 -28.21
N ARG A 348 -21.93 6.92 -28.86
CA ARG A 348 -22.52 7.85 -29.86
C ARG A 348 -23.03 7.13 -31.11
N SER A 349 -22.57 5.90 -31.36
CA SER A 349 -23.02 5.09 -32.50
C SER A 349 -24.21 4.19 -32.18
N GLU A 350 -24.40 3.82 -30.91
CA GLU A 350 -25.44 2.88 -30.46
C GLU A 350 -26.63 3.63 -29.81
N THR A 351 -27.50 4.14 -30.67
CA THR A 351 -28.96 4.35 -30.46
C THR A 351 -29.52 5.33 -29.42
N LEU A 352 -28.77 5.97 -28.51
CA LEU A 352 -29.39 6.96 -27.56
C LEU A 352 -28.55 8.21 -27.22
N SER A 353 -27.40 8.42 -27.86
CA SER A 353 -26.59 9.61 -27.64
C SER A 353 -26.72 10.60 -28.81
N TYR A 354 -27.67 11.53 -28.69
CA TYR A 354 -27.81 12.64 -29.62
C TYR A 354 -26.84 13.76 -29.21
N GLN A 355 -25.82 14.05 -30.02
CA GLN A 355 -24.84 15.16 -29.96
C GLN A 355 -24.08 15.40 -28.62
N ASN A 356 -24.76 15.51 -27.47
CA ASN A 356 -24.20 15.76 -26.13
C ASN A 356 -24.94 15.02 -24.98
N TYR A 357 -26.00 14.27 -25.28
CA TYR A 357 -26.75 13.48 -24.28
C TYR A 357 -26.22 12.06 -24.17
N PHE A 358 -26.28 11.46 -22.98
CA PHE A 358 -26.13 10.01 -22.82
C PHE A 358 -26.96 9.53 -21.62
N LEU A 359 -27.53 8.32 -21.76
CA LEU A 359 -28.37 7.68 -20.75
C LEU A 359 -27.59 6.53 -20.12
N ILE A 360 -27.49 6.52 -18.79
CA ILE A 360 -26.88 5.42 -18.03
C ILE A 360 -27.87 4.99 -16.95
N ASP A 361 -28.28 3.72 -16.97
CA ASP A 361 -29.17 3.03 -16.01
C ASP A 361 -30.60 3.59 -15.82
N THR A 362 -30.83 4.87 -16.15
CA THR A 362 -32.07 5.67 -16.27
C THR A 362 -31.78 7.17 -16.11
N ILE A 363 -30.55 7.52 -15.74
CA ILE A 363 -30.12 8.90 -15.50
C ILE A 363 -29.67 9.51 -16.83
N LEU A 364 -30.26 10.65 -17.19
CA LEU A 364 -29.89 11.38 -18.39
C LEU A 364 -28.82 12.43 -18.06
N PHE A 365 -27.69 12.33 -18.74
CA PHE A 365 -26.58 13.27 -18.62
C PHE A 365 -26.47 14.14 -19.87
N TYR A 366 -26.03 15.38 -19.69
CA TYR A 366 -25.67 16.30 -20.77
C TYR A 366 -24.25 16.85 -20.56
N THR A 367 -23.36 16.70 -21.55
CA THR A 367 -21.99 17.23 -21.48
C THR A 367 -21.83 18.55 -22.21
N ILE A 368 -21.11 19.48 -21.57
CA ILE A 368 -20.71 20.77 -22.15
C ILE A 368 -19.17 20.87 -22.12
N ASP A 369 -18.54 20.80 -23.29
CA ASP A 369 -17.08 20.75 -23.45
C ASP A 369 -16.49 22.07 -23.99
N LYS A 370 -17.04 22.64 -25.07
CA LYS A 370 -16.47 23.83 -25.73
C LYS A 370 -17.34 25.07 -25.62
N LYS A 371 -18.54 25.01 -26.18
CA LYS A 371 -19.53 26.08 -26.14
C LYS A 371 -20.88 25.44 -25.85
N PHE A 372 -21.71 26.13 -25.07
CA PHE A 372 -23.09 25.72 -24.91
C PHE A 372 -23.82 25.94 -26.23
N GLU A 373 -24.25 24.86 -26.87
CA GLU A 373 -25.12 24.88 -28.02
C GLU A 373 -26.56 24.70 -27.54
N HIS A 374 -27.47 25.54 -28.03
CA HIS A 374 -28.88 25.48 -27.66
C HIS A 374 -29.50 24.22 -28.28
N PRO A 375 -30.17 23.35 -27.51
CA PRO A 375 -30.83 22.18 -28.07
C PRO A 375 -31.95 22.60 -29.05
N GLU A 376 -31.92 22.07 -30.28
CA GLU A 376 -32.83 22.46 -31.37
C GLU A 376 -34.27 21.91 -31.21
N THR A 377 -34.51 20.98 -30.28
CA THR A 377 -35.82 20.33 -30.06
C THR A 377 -36.19 20.23 -28.57
N ALA A 378 -37.48 19.99 -28.31
CA ALA A 378 -38.18 19.96 -27.02
C ALA A 378 -37.30 19.69 -25.80
N VAL A 379 -37.45 20.54 -24.77
CA VAL A 379 -36.73 20.49 -23.49
C VAL A 379 -36.81 19.08 -22.91
N VAL A 380 -35.75 18.28 -23.09
CA VAL A 380 -35.60 17.00 -22.43
C VAL A 380 -35.16 17.29 -21.01
N GLN A 381 -35.89 16.78 -20.02
CA GLN A 381 -35.52 16.92 -18.62
C GLN A 381 -34.23 16.11 -18.38
N VAL A 382 -33.15 16.80 -18.02
CA VAL A 382 -31.83 16.20 -17.74
C VAL A 382 -31.62 16.21 -16.24
N ASP A 383 -31.15 15.09 -15.70
CA ASP A 383 -30.88 14.97 -14.26
C ASP A 383 -29.58 15.70 -13.89
N TYR A 384 -28.52 15.49 -14.68
CA TYR A 384 -27.19 16.04 -14.42
C TYR A 384 -26.53 16.62 -15.67
N ILE A 385 -25.93 17.80 -15.52
CA ILE A 385 -25.15 18.48 -16.56
C ILE A 385 -23.68 18.46 -16.15
N ILE A 386 -22.82 17.87 -16.98
CA ILE A 386 -21.37 17.81 -16.74
C ILE A 386 -20.68 18.90 -17.56
N VAL A 387 -20.01 19.83 -16.88
CA VAL A 387 -19.27 20.94 -17.50
C VAL A 387 -17.78 20.64 -17.47
N MET A 388 -17.11 20.71 -18.63
CA MET A 388 -15.71 20.30 -18.82
C MET A 388 -14.91 21.30 -19.67
N ASN A 389 -13.59 21.25 -19.53
CA ASN A 389 -12.63 21.95 -20.40
C ASN A 389 -12.80 23.48 -20.50
N ASN A 390 -13.38 24.11 -19.48
CA ASN A 390 -13.57 25.55 -19.38
C ASN A 390 -14.39 26.14 -20.54
N PRO A 391 -15.64 25.69 -20.75
CA PRO A 391 -16.46 26.26 -21.79
C PRO A 391 -16.87 27.69 -21.41
N TYR A 392 -17.10 28.53 -22.40
CA TYR A 392 -17.72 29.83 -22.15
C TYR A 392 -19.20 29.61 -21.83
N LEU A 393 -19.54 29.69 -20.55
CA LEU A 393 -20.85 29.30 -20.03
C LEU A 393 -21.42 30.39 -19.11
N LYS A 394 -22.65 30.84 -19.39
CA LYS A 394 -23.48 31.57 -18.42
C LYS A 394 -24.51 30.61 -17.83
N ILE A 395 -24.49 30.44 -16.51
CA ILE A 395 -25.35 29.45 -15.85
C ILE A 395 -26.83 29.81 -15.98
N ASN A 396 -27.18 31.10 -16.01
CA ASN A 396 -28.53 31.58 -16.34
C ASN A 396 -29.07 30.91 -17.63
N GLU A 397 -28.29 30.96 -18.71
CA GLU A 397 -28.69 30.42 -20.01
C GLU A 397 -28.87 28.90 -19.93
N VAL A 398 -28.03 28.19 -19.18
CA VAL A 398 -28.20 26.73 -18.99
C VAL A 398 -29.47 26.42 -18.20
N LYS A 399 -29.75 27.20 -17.16
CA LYS A 399 -30.90 27.00 -16.27
C LYS A 399 -32.24 27.38 -16.89
N GLU A 400 -32.26 28.26 -17.89
CA GLU A 400 -33.45 28.51 -18.71
C GLU A 400 -33.90 27.26 -19.48
N TYR A 401 -32.96 26.47 -20.00
CA TYR A 401 -33.27 25.22 -20.72
C TYR A 401 -33.37 24.02 -19.79
N PHE A 402 -32.63 23.99 -18.68
CA PHE A 402 -32.59 22.87 -17.73
C PHE A 402 -32.78 23.35 -16.28
N PRO A 403 -34.01 23.72 -15.89
CA PRO A 403 -34.26 24.34 -14.59
C PRO A 403 -33.94 23.40 -13.41
N GLU A 404 -34.30 22.12 -13.51
CA GLU A 404 -34.18 21.17 -12.40
C GLU A 404 -32.85 20.41 -12.33
N SER A 405 -32.00 20.49 -13.36
CA SER A 405 -30.78 19.68 -13.46
C SER A 405 -29.72 20.07 -12.42
N ALA A 406 -29.02 19.10 -11.83
CA ALA A 406 -27.84 19.39 -11.03
C ALA A 406 -26.61 19.65 -11.92
N LEU A 407 -25.77 20.61 -11.55
CA LEU A 407 -24.54 20.94 -12.28
C LEU A 407 -23.35 20.20 -11.68
N ILE A 408 -22.59 19.48 -12.50
CA ILE A 408 -21.36 18.80 -12.10
C ILE A 408 -20.19 19.49 -12.82
N PHE A 409 -19.32 20.12 -12.05
CA PHE A 409 -18.11 20.72 -12.59
C PHE A 409 -16.98 19.70 -12.55
N SER A 410 -16.48 19.31 -13.73
CA SER A 410 -15.31 18.42 -13.85
C SER A 410 -14.04 19.11 -13.35
N SER A 411 -13.12 18.31 -12.82
CA SER A 411 -11.73 18.66 -12.48
C SER A 411 -10.92 19.28 -13.61
N SER A 412 -11.29 19.04 -14.87
CA SER A 412 -10.69 19.64 -16.07
C SER A 412 -10.81 21.17 -16.11
N ASN A 413 -11.73 21.75 -15.34
CA ASN A 413 -11.91 23.19 -15.25
C ASN A 413 -10.83 23.88 -14.38
N ASN A 414 -10.49 25.11 -14.75
CA ASN A 414 -9.56 25.97 -14.04
C ASN A 414 -10.25 26.58 -12.80
N TYR A 415 -9.45 26.98 -11.81
CA TYR A 415 -9.98 27.51 -10.55
C TYR A 415 -10.78 28.81 -10.73
N ARG A 416 -10.49 29.61 -11.76
CA ARG A 416 -11.16 30.90 -11.99
C ARG A 416 -12.60 30.70 -12.44
N SER A 417 -12.83 29.84 -13.43
CA SER A 417 -14.16 29.47 -13.92
C SER A 417 -14.97 28.78 -12.83
N LEU A 418 -14.36 27.84 -12.10
CA LEU A 418 -15.00 27.18 -10.96
C LEU A 418 -15.44 28.17 -9.88
N ASN A 419 -14.59 29.13 -9.50
CA ASN A 419 -14.98 30.17 -8.51
C ASN A 419 -16.17 31.00 -9.00
N TYR A 420 -16.14 31.42 -10.27
CA TYR A 420 -17.22 32.21 -10.86
C TYR A 420 -18.55 31.44 -10.85
N TRP A 421 -18.53 30.19 -11.29
CA TRP A 421 -19.72 29.34 -11.33
C TRP A 421 -20.26 28.99 -9.94
N ARG A 422 -19.38 28.72 -8.98
CA ARG A 422 -19.77 28.44 -7.58
C ARG A 422 -20.47 29.63 -6.94
N ASN A 423 -19.88 30.81 -7.03
CA ASN A 423 -20.47 32.02 -6.47
C ASN A 423 -21.88 32.26 -7.04
N TYR A 424 -22.03 32.09 -8.35
CA TYR A 424 -23.34 32.22 -9.00
C TYR A 424 -24.34 31.17 -8.49
N CYS A 425 -23.93 29.88 -8.38
CA CYS A 425 -24.81 28.82 -7.89
C CYS A 425 -25.21 29.02 -6.42
N ASP A 426 -24.28 29.49 -5.59
CA ASP A 426 -24.52 29.80 -4.18
C ASP A 426 -25.53 30.96 -4.04
N GLU A 427 -25.39 32.01 -4.86
CA GLU A 427 -26.33 33.16 -4.89
C GLU A 427 -27.74 32.77 -5.33
N HIS A 428 -27.87 31.82 -6.27
CA HIS A 428 -29.14 31.42 -6.86
C HIS A 428 -29.68 30.08 -6.32
N ALA A 429 -29.13 29.60 -5.19
CA ALA A 429 -29.51 28.33 -4.55
C ALA A 429 -29.58 27.13 -5.51
N THR A 430 -28.70 27.11 -6.51
CA THR A 430 -28.67 26.05 -7.53
C THR A 430 -27.85 24.87 -7.04
N LYS A 431 -28.35 23.64 -7.22
CA LYS A 431 -27.60 22.42 -6.87
C LYS A 431 -26.39 22.23 -7.79
N TYR A 432 -25.20 22.14 -7.21
CA TYR A 432 -23.96 21.84 -7.94
C TYR A 432 -23.01 20.95 -7.14
N HIS A 433 -22.10 20.29 -7.85
CA HIS A 433 -20.99 19.50 -7.31
C HIS A 433 -19.67 19.88 -7.98
N ASP A 434 -18.63 20.09 -7.18
CA ASP A 434 -17.28 20.42 -7.67
C ASP A 434 -16.39 19.19 -7.52
N MET A 435 -16.22 18.45 -8.61
CA MET A 435 -15.44 17.21 -8.62
C MET A 435 -13.96 17.43 -8.33
N LYS A 436 -13.46 18.66 -8.43
CA LYS A 436 -12.08 18.98 -8.06
C LYS A 436 -11.87 19.03 -6.55
N ARG A 437 -12.95 19.33 -5.80
CA ARG A 437 -12.97 19.33 -4.34
C ARG A 437 -13.44 17.99 -3.78
N ASP A 438 -14.51 17.45 -4.36
CA ASP A 438 -15.24 16.31 -3.80
C ASP A 438 -14.63 14.97 -4.24
N GLY A 439 -14.04 14.91 -5.44
CA GLY A 439 -13.36 13.73 -5.98
C GLY A 439 -14.29 12.60 -6.44
N TYR A 440 -15.41 12.38 -5.74
CA TYR A 440 -16.42 11.36 -6.03
C TYR A 440 -17.83 11.88 -5.74
N LEU A 441 -18.80 11.50 -6.58
CA LEU A 441 -20.22 11.78 -6.38
C LEU A 441 -21.03 10.51 -6.63
N SER A 442 -21.78 10.04 -5.63
CA SER A 442 -22.81 9.02 -5.83
C SER A 442 -24.11 9.70 -6.24
N VAL A 443 -24.67 9.25 -7.37
CA VAL A 443 -25.87 9.82 -8.00
C VAL A 443 -27.12 9.00 -7.64
N ARG A 444 -26.96 7.70 -7.42
CA ARG A 444 -28.02 6.76 -7.07
C ARG A 444 -27.44 5.72 -6.10
N ASN A 445 -28.09 5.50 -4.97
CA ASN A 445 -27.70 4.53 -3.93
C ASN A 445 -28.84 3.57 -3.63
#